data_AF-A0A8H7FVJ5-F1
#
_entry.id   AF-A0A8H7FVJ5-F1
#
_cell.length_a   1.000
_cell.length_b   1.000
_cell.length_c   1.000
_cell.angle_alpha   90.00
_cell.angle_beta   90.00
_cell.angle_gamma   90.00
#
_symmetry.space_group_name_H-M   'P 1'
#
loop_
_entity.id
_entity.type
_entity.pdbx_description
1 polymer ?
#
loop_
_entity_poly.entity_id
_entity_poly.type
_entity_poly.pdbx_seq_one_letter_code
_entity_poly.pdbx_strand_id
1 'polypeptide(L)'
;MPAVVEGIPTLLHASVFLFFAGLVDFLFSINRLIAWITLFVVAMCGGLYVLITILPVIDRQCPYRTPLSEVFWVLFRFLGLLRYRSNGRWMRMRGNMWQGRELAAIAAHPSRTQRDRDALAWTLSCLTEDIELLPFVEGIPSFCSSEDDSHVMRQILKKEDIQLLPRIMGLLRAYQASSSLASAARNTRIISCLNSIARLCNLCSADPWGFLRTYESALRVMIMPLTKEPDWQVAEAAKQVVNQVVEHIHICILLRAQRHTHEYYKAEAARLQGAPLETIAEVTEFSKNLGMLHGWDSSASLVTMLPGFIAGKFSVKDAFGLMKGIVSVRPAFKEAVLQFFIELNFGEMLRPCTNIDLSVEKSLHRRATAFLEASFYTAQYRILTKASNPLVVLARLEAASREAQTLATLLGCDSKAVSSYAMCTAIHMATFMQRHLTPGQHRHPVTYLHAS
;
A
#
# COMPACT_ATOMS: atom_id res chain seq x y z
N MET A 1 -39.31 -23.63 -9.13
CA MET A 1 -40.20 -23.46 -10.30
C MET A 1 -40.22 -22.01 -10.82
N PRO A 2 -39.07 -21.40 -11.22
CA PRO A 2 -39.04 -20.03 -11.77
C PRO A 2 -39.41 -19.96 -13.27
N ALA A 3 -39.14 -21.01 -14.04
CA ALA A 3 -39.34 -21.02 -15.49
C ALA A 3 -40.81 -20.85 -15.94
N VAL A 4 -41.77 -21.31 -15.13
CA VAL A 4 -43.20 -21.13 -15.44
C VAL A 4 -43.63 -19.69 -15.21
N VAL A 5 -43.15 -19.06 -14.13
CA VAL A 5 -43.47 -17.67 -13.78
C VAL A 5 -42.85 -16.70 -14.81
N GLU A 6 -41.65 -17.00 -15.29
CA GLU A 6 -40.97 -16.21 -16.34
C GLU A 6 -41.63 -16.35 -17.73
N GLY A 7 -42.42 -17.40 -17.97
CA GLY A 7 -43.13 -17.65 -19.24
C GLY A 7 -44.50 -16.98 -19.35
N ILE A 8 -45.10 -16.52 -18.25
CA ILE A 8 -46.42 -15.87 -18.29
C ILE A 8 -46.41 -14.60 -19.17
N PRO A 9 -45.41 -13.70 -19.06
CA PRO A 9 -45.36 -12.51 -19.91
C PRO A 9 -45.16 -12.80 -21.40
N THR A 10 -44.43 -13.87 -21.74
CA THR A 10 -44.22 -14.23 -23.16
C THR A 10 -45.50 -14.79 -23.79
N LEU A 11 -46.26 -15.60 -23.05
CA LEU A 11 -47.58 -16.07 -23.48
C LEU A 11 -48.59 -14.93 -23.64
N LEU A 12 -48.53 -13.92 -22.76
CA LEU A 12 -49.35 -12.71 -22.87
C LEU A 12 -49.00 -11.92 -24.15
N HIS A 13 -47.71 -11.75 -24.46
CA HIS A 13 -47.34 -11.12 -25.73
C HIS A 13 -47.83 -11.92 -26.93
N ALA A 14 -47.70 -13.26 -26.90
CA ALA A 14 -48.18 -14.13 -27.97
C ALA A 14 -49.71 -13.99 -28.18
N SER A 15 -50.51 -13.93 -27.11
CA SER A 15 -51.96 -13.75 -27.22
C SER A 15 -52.33 -12.38 -27.81
N VAL A 16 -51.61 -11.31 -27.45
CA VAL A 16 -51.81 -9.96 -28.00
C VAL A 16 -51.49 -9.94 -29.49
N PHE A 17 -50.40 -10.57 -29.93
CA PHE A 17 -50.07 -10.66 -31.36
C PHE A 17 -51.12 -11.47 -32.14
N LEU A 18 -51.58 -12.59 -31.60
CA LEU A 18 -52.65 -13.39 -32.21
C LEU A 18 -53.97 -12.64 -32.27
N PHE A 19 -54.30 -11.86 -31.24
CA PHE A 19 -55.48 -11.01 -31.23
C PHE A 19 -55.44 -9.96 -32.34
N PHE A 20 -54.33 -9.24 -32.51
CA PHE A 20 -54.20 -8.27 -33.58
C PHE A 20 -54.23 -8.92 -34.97
N ALA A 21 -53.64 -10.11 -35.13
CA ALA A 21 -53.72 -10.86 -36.37
C ALA A 21 -55.17 -11.23 -36.72
N GLY A 22 -55.92 -11.77 -35.75
CA GLY A 22 -57.35 -12.10 -35.92
C GLY A 22 -58.23 -10.86 -36.15
N LEU A 23 -57.92 -9.73 -35.49
CA LEU A 23 -58.61 -8.46 -35.71
C LEU A 23 -58.43 -7.95 -37.14
N VAL A 24 -57.21 -8.00 -37.68
CA VAL A 24 -56.93 -7.60 -39.06
C VAL A 24 -57.65 -8.51 -40.05
N ASP A 25 -57.63 -9.83 -39.84
CA ASP A 25 -58.31 -10.82 -40.69
C ASP A 25 -59.85 -10.62 -40.71
N PHE A 26 -60.43 -10.40 -39.53
CA PHE A 26 -61.84 -10.06 -39.40
C PHE A 26 -62.22 -8.78 -40.15
N LEU A 27 -61.39 -7.73 -40.04
CA LEU A 27 -61.61 -6.47 -40.75
C LEU A 27 -61.50 -6.62 -42.27
N PHE A 28 -60.65 -7.52 -42.77
CA PHE A 28 -60.55 -7.79 -44.21
C PHE A 28 -61.86 -8.31 -44.80
N SER A 29 -62.63 -9.09 -44.02
CA SER A 29 -63.93 -9.62 -44.43
C SER A 29 -65.03 -8.54 -44.45
N ILE A 30 -64.90 -7.48 -43.63
CA ILE A 30 -65.90 -6.40 -43.50
C ILE A 30 -65.59 -5.22 -44.43
N ASN A 31 -64.39 -4.64 -44.31
CA ASN A 31 -64.00 -3.45 -45.06
C ASN A 31 -62.48 -3.43 -45.29
N ARG A 32 -62.10 -3.66 -46.55
CA ARG A 32 -60.69 -3.71 -46.96
C ARG A 32 -59.92 -2.42 -46.68
N LEU A 33 -60.54 -1.25 -46.81
CA LEU A 33 -59.84 0.02 -46.57
C LEU A 33 -59.45 0.17 -45.11
N ILE A 34 -60.39 -0.13 -44.20
CA ILE A 34 -60.14 -0.08 -42.75
C ILE A 34 -59.10 -1.15 -42.39
N ALA A 35 -59.21 -2.35 -42.94
CA ALA A 35 -58.23 -3.43 -42.72
C ALA A 35 -56.80 -3.02 -43.09
N TRP A 36 -56.61 -2.37 -44.24
CA TRP A 36 -55.29 -1.87 -44.66
C TRP A 36 -54.72 -0.81 -43.71
N ILE A 37 -55.55 0.14 -43.27
CA ILE A 37 -55.12 1.17 -42.31
C ILE A 37 -54.74 0.51 -40.97
N THR A 38 -55.57 -0.39 -40.46
CA THR A 38 -55.31 -1.11 -39.20
C THR A 38 -54.06 -1.97 -39.32
N LEU A 39 -53.88 -2.70 -40.42
CA LEU A 39 -52.67 -3.50 -40.69
C LEU A 39 -51.42 -2.62 -40.69
N PHE A 40 -51.47 -1.44 -41.33
CA PHE A 40 -50.33 -0.51 -41.34
C PHE A 40 -49.99 -0.02 -39.93
N VAL A 41 -50.98 0.36 -39.12
CA VAL A 41 -50.76 0.81 -37.74
C VAL A 41 -50.21 -0.33 -36.88
N VAL A 42 -50.80 -1.53 -36.95
CA VAL A 42 -50.32 -2.71 -36.21
C VAL A 42 -48.90 -3.08 -36.64
N ALA A 43 -48.59 -3.03 -37.94
CA ALA A 43 -47.24 -3.29 -38.46
C ALA A 43 -46.23 -2.25 -37.96
N MET A 44 -46.58 -0.96 -37.95
CA MET A 44 -45.72 0.11 -37.44
C MET A 44 -45.44 -0.05 -35.94
N CYS A 45 -46.49 -0.28 -35.13
CA CYS A 45 -46.35 -0.51 -33.69
C CYS A 45 -45.57 -1.81 -33.39
N GLY A 46 -45.85 -2.89 -34.12
CA GLY A 46 -45.13 -4.15 -34.02
C GLY A 46 -43.66 -4.02 -34.40
N GLY A 47 -43.36 -3.29 -35.48
CA GLY A 47 -41.99 -2.98 -35.89
C GLY A 47 -41.23 -2.19 -34.84
N LEU A 48 -41.84 -1.15 -34.27
CA LEU A 48 -41.25 -0.38 -33.17
C LEU A 48 -41.00 -1.25 -31.94
N TYR A 49 -41.96 -2.12 -31.58
CA TYR A 49 -41.80 -3.05 -30.47
C TYR A 49 -40.65 -4.05 -30.69
N VAL A 50 -40.54 -4.63 -31.89
CA VAL A 50 -39.43 -5.50 -32.26
C VAL A 50 -38.10 -4.75 -32.22
N LEU A 51 -38.05 -3.51 -32.72
CA LEU A 51 -36.86 -2.67 -32.66
C LEU A 51 -36.42 -2.43 -31.21
N ILE A 52 -37.33 -2.02 -30.32
CA ILE A 52 -37.05 -1.84 -28.88
C ILE A 52 -36.59 -3.16 -28.24
N THR A 53 -37.14 -4.29 -28.69
CA THR A 53 -36.81 -5.63 -28.18
C THR A 53 -35.41 -6.11 -28.62
N ILE A 54 -34.99 -5.78 -29.84
CA ILE A 54 -33.69 -6.14 -30.41
C ILE A 54 -32.59 -5.15 -29.97
N LEU A 55 -32.93 -3.89 -29.72
CA LEU A 55 -31.99 -2.86 -29.27
C LEU A 55 -31.06 -3.30 -28.12
N PRO A 56 -31.53 -3.94 -27.03
CA PRO A 56 -30.66 -4.47 -25.96
C PRO A 56 -29.72 -5.61 -26.36
N VAL A 57 -29.95 -6.25 -27.50
CA VAL A 57 -29.09 -7.31 -28.06
C VAL A 57 -27.93 -6.68 -28.85
N ILE A 58 -28.21 -5.59 -29.58
CA ILE A 58 -27.21 -4.87 -30.38
C ILE A 58 -26.40 -3.92 -29.48
N ASP A 59 -27.09 -3.03 -28.78
CA ASP A 59 -26.49 -2.12 -27.82
C ASP A 59 -26.62 -2.67 -26.41
N ARG A 60 -25.48 -3.09 -25.87
CA ARG A 60 -25.38 -3.69 -24.53
C ARG A 60 -25.63 -2.69 -23.41
N GLN A 61 -25.53 -1.39 -23.69
CA GLN A 61 -25.79 -0.31 -22.73
C GLN A 61 -27.28 0.05 -22.63
N CYS A 62 -28.12 -0.53 -23.50
CA CYS A 62 -29.54 -0.24 -23.52
C CYS A 62 -30.27 -0.82 -22.27
N PRO A 63 -31.01 0.02 -21.51
CA PRO A 63 -31.71 -0.39 -20.30
C PRO A 63 -33.03 -1.12 -20.57
N TYR A 64 -33.56 -1.06 -21.80
CA TYR A 64 -34.83 -1.69 -22.15
C TYR A 64 -34.67 -3.21 -22.18
N ARG A 65 -35.22 -3.92 -21.19
CA ARG A 65 -35.27 -5.38 -21.17
C ARG A 65 -36.71 -5.84 -21.28
N THR A 66 -37.03 -6.54 -22.35
CA THR A 66 -38.32 -7.21 -22.52
C THR A 66 -38.13 -8.73 -22.34
N PRO A 67 -39.16 -9.48 -21.93
CA PRO A 67 -39.06 -10.94 -21.84
C PRO A 67 -38.72 -11.61 -23.19
N LEU A 68 -39.11 -11.00 -24.32
CA LEU A 68 -38.75 -11.48 -25.65
C LEU A 68 -37.28 -11.23 -26.04
N SER A 69 -36.60 -10.27 -25.41
CA SER A 69 -35.18 -9.99 -25.68
C SER A 69 -34.28 -11.21 -25.39
N GLU A 70 -34.65 -12.08 -24.45
CA GLU A 70 -33.94 -13.35 -24.19
C GLU A 70 -34.12 -14.36 -25.35
N VAL A 71 -35.32 -14.42 -25.94
CA VAL A 71 -35.58 -15.28 -27.12
C VAL A 71 -34.74 -14.81 -28.30
N PHE A 72 -34.71 -13.50 -28.55
CA PHE A 72 -33.83 -12.91 -29.56
C PHE A 72 -32.36 -13.15 -29.24
N TRP A 73 -31.93 -13.05 -27.97
CA TRP A 73 -30.55 -13.40 -27.59
C TRP A 73 -30.18 -14.83 -27.97
N VAL A 74 -31.03 -15.81 -27.67
CA VAL A 74 -30.80 -17.22 -28.04
C VAL A 74 -30.73 -17.39 -29.56
N LEU A 75 -31.61 -16.72 -30.30
CA LEU A 75 -31.61 -16.73 -31.77
C LEU A 75 -30.33 -16.14 -32.35
N PHE A 76 -29.93 -14.94 -31.93
CA PHE A 76 -28.69 -14.28 -32.37
C PHE A 76 -27.43 -15.05 -31.94
N ARG A 77 -27.49 -15.75 -30.80
CA ARG A 77 -26.43 -16.67 -30.34
C ARG A 77 -26.32 -17.87 -31.27
N PHE A 78 -27.45 -18.49 -31.63
CA PHE A 78 -27.51 -19.62 -32.56
C PHE A 78 -26.98 -19.23 -33.95
N LEU A 79 -27.34 -18.04 -34.43
CA LEU A 79 -26.83 -17.46 -35.68
C LEU A 79 -25.34 -17.05 -35.61
N GLY A 80 -24.69 -17.14 -34.44
CA GLY A 80 -23.26 -16.83 -34.28
C GLY A 80 -22.91 -15.34 -34.40
N LEU A 81 -23.92 -14.46 -34.30
CA LEU A 81 -23.79 -13.00 -34.41
C LEU A 81 -23.28 -12.37 -33.11
N LEU A 82 -23.54 -13.00 -31.97
CA LEU A 82 -23.10 -12.51 -30.66
C LEU A 82 -21.63 -12.83 -30.40
N ARG A 83 -20.77 -11.86 -30.69
CA ARG A 83 -19.34 -11.91 -30.43
C ARG A 83 -18.90 -10.74 -29.57
N TYR A 84 -17.89 -10.97 -28.76
CA TYR A 84 -17.18 -9.91 -28.03
C TYR A 84 -15.69 -10.02 -28.28
N ARG A 85 -14.99 -8.90 -28.13
CA ARG A 85 -13.54 -8.85 -28.26
C ARG A 85 -12.92 -8.93 -26.88
N SER A 86 -12.01 -9.88 -26.68
CA SER A 86 -11.23 -10.02 -25.46
C SER A 86 -9.80 -10.39 -25.84
N ASN A 87 -8.82 -9.67 -25.29
CA ASN A 87 -7.40 -9.87 -25.58
C ASN A 87 -7.10 -9.92 -27.09
N GLY A 88 -7.75 -9.02 -27.85
CA GLY A 88 -7.59 -8.92 -29.31
C GLY A 88 -8.29 -10.00 -30.12
N ARG A 89 -8.84 -11.06 -29.50
CA ARG A 89 -9.53 -12.17 -30.17
C ARG A 89 -11.05 -12.02 -30.07
N TRP A 90 -11.76 -12.46 -31.11
CA TRP A 90 -13.22 -12.55 -31.10
C TRP A 90 -13.66 -13.85 -30.44
N MET A 91 -14.41 -13.73 -29.34
CA MET A 91 -14.99 -14.85 -28.62
C MET A 91 -16.51 -14.86 -28.79
N ARG A 92 -17.10 -16.06 -28.87
CA ARG A 92 -18.55 -16.23 -28.89
C ARG A 92 -19.10 -16.10 -27.47
N MET A 93 -20.19 -15.37 -27.32
CA MET A 93 -20.86 -15.24 -26.03
C MET A 93 -21.53 -16.57 -25.64
N ARG A 94 -21.34 -17.00 -24.39
CA ARG A 94 -21.97 -18.18 -23.81
C ARG A 94 -22.89 -17.76 -22.66
N GLY A 95 -23.90 -18.59 -22.38
CA GLY A 95 -24.85 -18.33 -21.31
C GLY A 95 -26.04 -17.44 -21.70
N ASN A 96 -26.78 -17.01 -20.69
CA ASN A 96 -27.96 -16.16 -20.83
C ASN A 96 -27.55 -14.69 -21.08
N MET A 97 -28.49 -13.82 -21.45
CA MET A 97 -28.16 -12.42 -21.78
C MET A 97 -27.38 -11.71 -20.67
N TRP A 98 -27.75 -11.93 -19.40
CA TRP A 98 -27.09 -11.30 -18.26
C TRP A 98 -25.62 -11.73 -18.14
N GLN A 99 -25.34 -13.04 -18.25
CA GLN A 99 -23.97 -13.59 -18.22
C GLN A 99 -23.15 -13.06 -19.39
N GLY A 100 -23.76 -12.98 -20.59
CA GLY A 100 -23.09 -12.42 -21.76
C GLY A 100 -22.74 -10.94 -21.59
N ARG A 101 -23.62 -10.15 -20.96
CA ARG A 101 -23.37 -8.74 -20.63
C ARG A 101 -22.28 -8.59 -19.57
N GLU A 102 -22.34 -9.38 -18.50
CA GLU A 102 -21.33 -9.39 -17.45
C GLU A 102 -19.95 -9.78 -18.00
N LEU A 103 -19.86 -10.85 -18.79
CA LEU A 103 -18.63 -11.27 -19.46
C LEU A 103 -18.08 -10.18 -20.39
N ALA A 104 -18.96 -9.49 -21.13
CA ALA A 104 -18.56 -8.37 -21.97
C ALA A 104 -18.10 -7.14 -21.16
N ALA A 105 -18.71 -6.90 -20.00
CA ALA A 105 -18.31 -5.82 -19.11
C ALA A 105 -16.94 -6.08 -18.48
N ILE A 106 -16.66 -7.33 -18.09
CA ILE A 106 -15.39 -7.74 -17.45
C ILE A 106 -14.28 -7.95 -18.50
N ALA A 107 -14.62 -8.19 -19.77
CA ALA A 107 -13.63 -8.41 -20.82
C ALA A 107 -12.57 -7.30 -20.86
N ALA A 108 -11.30 -7.71 -20.96
CA ALA A 108 -10.17 -6.80 -21.07
C ALA A 108 -10.35 -5.86 -22.27
N HIS A 109 -10.58 -4.59 -21.97
CA HIS A 109 -10.78 -3.51 -22.93
C HIS A 109 -10.00 -2.28 -22.45
N PRO A 110 -9.34 -1.50 -23.33
CA PRO A 110 -8.56 -0.33 -22.90
C PRO A 110 -9.37 0.69 -22.09
N SER A 111 -10.66 0.85 -22.42
CA SER A 111 -11.56 1.74 -21.66
C SER A 111 -12.14 1.13 -20.39
N ARG A 112 -11.90 -0.16 -20.09
CA ARG A 112 -12.39 -0.81 -18.87
C ARG A 112 -11.84 -0.11 -17.64
N THR A 113 -10.52 0.10 -17.57
CA THR A 113 -9.87 0.79 -16.44
C THR A 113 -10.46 2.17 -16.20
N GLN A 114 -10.73 2.94 -17.28
CA GLN A 114 -11.34 4.26 -17.16
C GLN A 114 -12.78 4.17 -16.65
N ARG A 115 -13.59 3.28 -17.20
CA ARG A 115 -14.98 3.07 -16.77
C ARG A 115 -15.05 2.61 -15.32
N ASP A 116 -14.23 1.64 -14.94
CA ASP A 116 -14.20 1.08 -13.59
C ASP A 116 -13.72 2.14 -12.58
N ARG A 117 -12.74 2.98 -12.97
CA ARG A 117 -12.35 4.18 -12.20
C ARG A 117 -13.51 5.17 -12.03
N ASP A 118 -14.18 5.52 -13.13
CA ASP A 118 -15.24 6.54 -13.08
C ASP A 118 -16.47 6.04 -12.29
N ALA A 119 -16.80 4.74 -12.43
CA ALA A 119 -17.83 4.09 -11.64
C ALA A 119 -17.47 4.07 -10.14
N LEU A 120 -16.26 3.63 -9.77
CA LEU A 120 -15.82 3.62 -8.37
C LEU A 120 -15.75 5.02 -7.78
N ALA A 121 -15.28 6.01 -8.55
CA ALA A 121 -15.26 7.41 -8.14
C ALA A 121 -16.67 7.93 -7.86
N TRP A 122 -17.61 7.66 -8.76
CA TRP A 122 -19.00 8.01 -8.58
C TRP A 122 -19.61 7.31 -7.36
N THR A 123 -19.42 5.99 -7.21
CA THR A 123 -19.89 5.24 -6.04
C THR A 123 -19.36 5.85 -4.75
N LEU A 124 -18.05 6.12 -4.66
CA LEU A 124 -17.46 6.75 -3.49
C LEU A 124 -18.03 8.14 -3.21
N SER A 125 -18.35 8.92 -4.24
CA SER A 125 -19.00 10.23 -4.08
C SER A 125 -20.43 10.14 -3.54
N CYS A 126 -21.12 9.01 -3.78
CA CYS A 126 -22.47 8.76 -3.31
C CYS A 126 -22.53 8.19 -1.89
N LEU A 127 -21.48 7.49 -1.42
CA LEU A 127 -21.43 6.98 -0.05
C LEU A 127 -21.17 8.17 0.89
N THR A 128 -22.20 8.76 1.49
CA THR A 128 -22.01 9.90 2.39
C THR A 128 -21.90 9.49 3.85
N GLU A 129 -22.49 8.36 4.21
CA GLU A 129 -22.54 7.88 5.59
C GLU A 129 -21.45 6.84 5.89
N ASP A 130 -20.97 6.86 7.13
CA ASP A 130 -19.94 5.95 7.62
C ASP A 130 -20.34 4.47 7.53
N ILE A 131 -21.64 4.19 7.72
CA ILE A 131 -22.19 2.83 7.65
C ILE A 131 -22.20 2.28 6.21
N GLU A 132 -22.39 3.15 5.22
CA GLU A 132 -22.39 2.79 3.80
C GLU A 132 -20.97 2.62 3.27
N LEU A 133 -20.01 3.37 3.82
CA LEU A 133 -18.61 3.28 3.44
C LEU A 133 -17.96 1.97 3.94
N LEU A 134 -18.40 1.41 5.06
CA LEU A 134 -17.77 0.23 5.66
C LEU A 134 -17.74 -1.01 4.73
N PRO A 135 -18.84 -1.45 4.08
CA PRO A 135 -18.79 -2.56 3.12
C PRO A 135 -17.82 -2.31 1.96
N PHE A 136 -17.71 -1.06 1.50
CA PHE A 136 -16.73 -0.69 0.49
C PHE A 136 -15.31 -0.89 1.01
N VAL A 137 -15.03 -0.41 2.23
CA VAL A 137 -13.72 -0.56 2.89
C VAL A 137 -13.34 -2.03 3.04
N GLU A 138 -14.27 -2.88 3.46
CA GLU A 138 -14.05 -4.33 3.59
C GLU A 138 -13.66 -5.01 2.27
N GLY A 139 -14.17 -4.51 1.14
CA GLY A 139 -13.86 -5.03 -0.19
C GLY A 139 -12.48 -4.62 -0.75
N ILE A 140 -11.85 -3.56 -0.21
CA ILE A 140 -10.60 -3.00 -0.76
C ILE A 140 -9.46 -4.03 -0.85
N PRO A 141 -9.13 -4.81 0.21
CA PRO A 141 -8.01 -5.75 0.15
C PRO A 141 -8.20 -6.80 -0.94
N SER A 142 -9.42 -7.36 -1.03
CA SER A 142 -9.77 -8.37 -2.04
C SER A 142 -9.77 -7.76 -3.44
N PHE A 143 -10.36 -6.59 -3.63
CA PHE A 143 -10.38 -5.88 -4.92
C PHE A 143 -8.96 -5.63 -5.44
N CYS A 144 -8.06 -5.18 -4.57
CA CYS A 144 -6.68 -4.89 -4.96
C CYS A 144 -5.81 -6.15 -5.13
N SER A 145 -6.37 -7.37 -5.20
CA SER A 145 -5.56 -8.58 -5.37
C SER A 145 -4.98 -8.73 -6.78
N SER A 146 -5.63 -8.14 -7.79
CA SER A 146 -5.15 -8.11 -9.17
C SER A 146 -4.36 -6.83 -9.48
N GLU A 147 -3.46 -6.89 -10.47
CA GLU A 147 -2.65 -5.73 -10.89
C GLU A 147 -3.50 -4.65 -11.56
N ASP A 148 -4.45 -5.05 -12.41
CA ASP A 148 -5.39 -4.15 -13.10
C ASP A 148 -6.26 -3.37 -12.11
N ASP A 149 -6.83 -4.05 -11.12
CA ASP A 149 -7.71 -3.44 -10.11
C ASP A 149 -6.90 -2.55 -9.16
N SER A 150 -5.67 -2.98 -8.82
CA SER A 150 -4.71 -2.14 -8.07
C SER A 150 -4.35 -0.85 -8.82
N HIS A 151 -4.25 -0.90 -10.15
CA HIS A 151 -4.03 0.29 -10.96
C HIS A 151 -5.24 1.23 -10.92
N VAL A 152 -6.48 0.70 -11.00
CA VAL A 152 -7.70 1.48 -10.83
C VAL A 152 -7.73 2.15 -9.45
N MET A 153 -7.48 1.39 -8.37
CA MET A 153 -7.45 1.94 -7.01
C MET A 153 -6.37 3.02 -6.83
N ARG A 154 -5.19 2.86 -7.46
CA ARG A 154 -4.16 3.91 -7.47
C ARG A 154 -4.65 5.21 -8.12
N GLN A 155 -5.46 5.13 -9.18
CA GLN A 155 -6.04 6.31 -9.81
C GLN A 155 -7.11 6.96 -8.91
N ILE A 156 -7.88 6.16 -8.16
CA ILE A 156 -8.83 6.66 -7.16
C ILE A 156 -8.11 7.39 -6.02
N LEU A 157 -6.99 6.86 -5.52
CA LEU A 157 -6.23 7.50 -4.44
C LEU A 157 -5.64 8.87 -4.83
N LYS A 158 -5.42 9.13 -6.12
CA LYS A 158 -4.92 10.42 -6.63
C LYS A 158 -6.01 11.48 -6.80
N LYS A 159 -7.29 11.10 -6.70
CA LYS A 159 -8.42 12.02 -6.85
C LYS A 159 -8.67 12.79 -5.54
N GLU A 160 -8.33 14.08 -5.55
CA GLU A 160 -8.42 14.97 -4.39
C GLU A 160 -9.85 15.19 -3.89
N ASP A 161 -10.84 15.03 -4.76
CA ASP A 161 -12.27 15.15 -4.47
C ASP A 161 -12.82 13.99 -3.62
N ILE A 162 -12.24 12.79 -3.77
CA ILE A 162 -12.75 11.58 -3.10
C ILE A 162 -12.23 11.46 -1.67
N GLN A 163 -10.96 11.82 -1.45
CA GLN A 163 -10.28 11.74 -0.14
C GLN A 163 -10.47 10.38 0.57
N LEU A 164 -10.34 9.28 -0.17
CA LEU A 164 -10.64 7.93 0.34
C LEU A 164 -9.90 7.60 1.64
N LEU A 165 -8.58 7.84 1.68
CA LEU A 165 -7.79 7.51 2.86
C LEU A 165 -8.17 8.36 4.10
N PRO A 166 -8.31 9.71 4.01
CA PRO A 166 -8.90 10.51 5.08
C PRO A 166 -10.24 10.00 5.60
N ARG A 167 -11.13 9.54 4.71
CA ARG A 167 -12.45 9.01 5.09
C ARG A 167 -12.33 7.70 5.86
N ILE A 168 -11.46 6.78 5.43
CA ILE A 168 -11.18 5.53 6.17
C ILE A 168 -10.54 5.82 7.54
N MET A 169 -9.66 6.82 7.61
CA MET A 169 -9.08 7.27 8.88
C MET A 169 -10.14 7.90 9.79
N GLY A 170 -11.10 8.64 9.23
CA GLY A 170 -12.26 9.17 9.95
C GLY A 170 -13.11 8.06 10.56
N LEU A 171 -13.44 7.03 9.77
CA LEU A 171 -14.12 5.82 10.23
C LEU A 171 -13.39 5.13 11.37
N LEU A 172 -12.09 4.88 11.19
CA LEU A 172 -11.27 4.21 12.20
C LEU A 172 -11.28 5.00 13.53
N ARG A 173 -11.18 6.34 13.46
CA ARG A 173 -11.27 7.20 14.64
C ARG A 173 -12.65 7.13 15.31
N ALA A 174 -13.74 7.13 14.53
CA ALA A 174 -15.09 7.00 15.06
C ALA A 174 -15.30 5.68 15.82
N TYR A 175 -14.76 4.57 15.29
CA TYR A 175 -14.83 3.27 15.96
C TYR A 175 -13.96 3.18 17.21
N GLN A 176 -12.80 3.85 17.25
CA GLN A 176 -11.98 3.94 18.47
C GLN A 176 -12.69 4.71 19.59
N ALA A 177 -13.40 5.79 19.24
CA ALA A 177 -14.11 6.63 20.21
C ALA A 177 -15.44 6.02 20.70
N SER A 178 -16.03 5.10 19.94
CA SER A 178 -17.32 4.52 20.26
C SER A 178 -17.21 3.49 21.40
N SER A 179 -17.80 3.82 22.55
CA SER A 179 -18.00 2.91 23.67
C SER A 179 -19.31 2.11 23.59
N SER A 180 -20.20 2.46 22.66
CA SER A 180 -21.56 1.89 22.56
C SER A 180 -21.65 0.57 21.78
N LEU A 181 -20.64 0.23 20.98
CA LEU A 181 -20.62 -1.03 20.24
C LEU A 181 -20.12 -2.20 21.10
N ALA A 182 -20.70 -3.38 20.85
CA ALA A 182 -20.14 -4.64 21.34
C ALA A 182 -18.66 -4.76 20.90
N SER A 183 -17.79 -5.15 21.84
CA SER A 183 -16.34 -5.21 21.63
C SER A 183 -15.94 -6.01 20.39
N ALA A 184 -16.61 -7.15 20.14
CA ALA A 184 -16.35 -8.00 18.97
C ALA A 184 -16.64 -7.28 17.64
N ALA A 185 -17.82 -6.66 17.50
CA ALA A 185 -18.20 -5.96 16.28
C ALA A 185 -17.30 -4.74 16.01
N ARG A 186 -16.91 -4.03 17.07
CA ARG A 186 -15.94 -2.93 16.99
C ARG A 186 -14.59 -3.40 16.47
N ASN A 187 -14.06 -4.50 17.03
CA ASN A 187 -12.75 -5.02 16.65
C ASN A 187 -12.74 -5.50 15.19
N THR A 188 -13.80 -6.17 14.72
CA THR A 188 -13.93 -6.54 13.30
C THR A 188 -13.85 -5.33 12.38
N ARG A 189 -14.57 -4.24 12.70
CA ARG A 189 -14.55 -3.01 11.88
C ARG A 189 -13.19 -2.32 11.89
N ILE A 190 -12.53 -2.28 13.05
CA ILE A 190 -11.16 -1.75 13.17
C ILE A 190 -10.20 -2.56 12.30
N ILE A 191 -10.26 -3.88 12.34
CA ILE A 191 -9.41 -4.77 11.53
C ILE A 191 -9.65 -4.53 10.03
N SER A 192 -10.91 -4.41 9.60
CA SER A 192 -11.25 -4.08 8.21
C SER A 192 -10.64 -2.75 7.76
N CYS A 193 -10.75 -1.69 8.57
CA CYS A 193 -10.11 -0.41 8.28
C CYS A 193 -8.58 -0.52 8.20
N LEU A 194 -7.95 -1.23 9.14
CA LEU A 194 -6.50 -1.40 9.17
C LEU A 194 -5.98 -2.18 7.96
N ASN A 195 -6.64 -3.28 7.59
CA ASN A 195 -6.28 -4.08 6.41
C ASN A 195 -6.39 -3.24 5.13
N SER A 196 -7.43 -2.42 5.02
CA SER A 196 -7.62 -1.53 3.88
C SER A 196 -6.58 -0.42 3.85
N ILE A 197 -6.27 0.21 5.00
CA ILE A 197 -5.18 1.19 5.09
C ILE A 197 -3.84 0.53 4.68
N ALA A 198 -3.52 -0.66 5.20
CA ALA A 198 -2.29 -1.37 4.85
C ALA A 198 -2.20 -1.63 3.33
N ARG A 199 -3.31 -2.05 2.70
CA ARG A 199 -3.34 -2.26 1.25
C ARG A 199 -3.19 -0.96 0.48
N LEU A 200 -3.86 0.10 0.87
CA LEU A 200 -3.74 1.41 0.22
C LEU A 200 -2.34 2.00 0.40
N CYS A 201 -1.72 1.84 1.57
CA CYS A 201 -0.31 2.17 1.79
C CYS A 201 0.56 1.46 0.75
N ASN A 202 0.44 0.15 0.59
CA ASN A 202 1.22 -0.63 -0.37
C ASN A 202 1.10 -0.08 -1.81
N LEU A 203 -0.11 0.31 -2.22
CA LEU A 203 -0.37 0.92 -3.53
C LEU A 203 0.29 2.30 -3.73
N CYS A 204 0.54 3.04 -2.66
CA CYS A 204 1.21 4.34 -2.68
C CYS A 204 2.74 4.25 -2.84
N SER A 205 3.31 3.05 -3.03
CA SER A 205 4.75 2.84 -3.26
C SER A 205 5.34 3.60 -4.46
N ALA A 206 4.49 4.05 -5.41
CA ALA A 206 4.92 4.87 -6.54
C ALA A 206 5.25 6.33 -6.19
N ASP A 207 4.65 6.86 -5.11
CA ASP A 207 4.95 8.19 -4.56
C ASP A 207 4.97 8.13 -3.02
N PRO A 208 5.98 7.46 -2.45
CA PRO A 208 6.07 7.25 -1.00
C PRO A 208 6.27 8.59 -0.27
N TRP A 209 6.88 9.59 -0.92
CA TRP A 209 7.11 10.90 -0.32
C TRP A 209 5.83 11.71 -0.20
N GLY A 210 5.05 11.84 -1.28
CA GLY A 210 3.77 12.54 -1.25
C GLY A 210 2.82 11.92 -0.23
N PHE A 211 2.80 10.59 -0.17
CA PHE A 211 2.06 9.83 0.84
C PHE A 211 2.49 10.17 2.27
N LEU A 212 3.77 10.01 2.61
CA LEU A 212 4.26 10.25 3.97
C LEU A 212 4.09 11.71 4.39
N ARG A 213 4.36 12.66 3.49
CA ARG A 213 4.19 14.10 3.77
C ARG A 213 2.75 14.43 4.18
N THR A 214 1.78 13.77 3.57
CA THR A 214 0.35 14.07 3.76
C THR A 214 -0.23 13.31 4.96
N TYR A 215 0.13 12.04 5.13
CA TYR A 215 -0.60 11.14 6.03
C TYR A 215 0.19 10.60 7.23
N GLU A 216 1.52 10.72 7.25
CA GLU A 216 2.36 10.08 8.28
C GLU A 216 1.95 10.44 9.71
N SER A 217 1.79 11.73 10.00
CA SER A 217 1.50 12.21 11.34
C SER A 217 0.14 11.72 11.85
N ALA A 218 -0.88 11.80 10.99
CA ALA A 218 -2.24 11.38 11.31
C ALA A 218 -2.34 9.85 11.45
N LEU A 219 -1.65 9.09 10.59
CA LEU A 219 -1.57 7.64 10.68
C LEU A 219 -0.86 7.21 11.97
N ARG A 220 0.27 7.84 12.31
CA ARG A 220 1.06 7.51 13.50
C ARG A 220 0.25 7.66 14.79
N VAL A 221 -0.42 8.80 14.95
CA VAL A 221 -1.24 9.08 16.13
C VAL A 221 -2.37 8.06 16.28
N MET A 222 -2.92 7.58 15.16
CA MET A 222 -4.06 6.67 15.14
C MET A 222 -3.67 5.19 15.31
N ILE A 223 -2.55 4.77 14.73
CA ILE A 223 -2.18 3.35 14.63
C ILE A 223 -1.27 2.92 15.78
N MET A 224 -0.37 3.78 16.25
CA MET A 224 0.56 3.38 17.32
C MET A 224 -0.13 2.90 18.60
N PRO A 225 -1.21 3.53 19.10
CA PRO A 225 -1.97 2.98 20.23
C PRO A 225 -2.56 1.60 19.93
N LEU A 226 -3.06 1.39 18.70
CA LEU A 226 -3.66 0.12 18.29
C LEU A 226 -2.66 -1.05 18.25
N THR A 227 -1.37 -0.79 18.06
CA THR A 227 -0.33 -1.84 18.13
C THR A 227 -0.17 -2.46 19.52
N LYS A 228 -0.71 -1.79 20.55
CA LYS A 228 -0.68 -2.20 21.96
C LYS A 228 -2.06 -2.64 22.48
N GLU A 229 -3.05 -2.78 21.60
CA GLU A 229 -4.37 -3.28 21.98
C GLU A 229 -4.27 -4.72 22.53
N PRO A 230 -5.08 -5.06 23.56
CA PRO A 230 -5.08 -6.40 24.14
C PRO A 230 -5.61 -7.45 23.16
N ASP A 231 -6.44 -7.05 22.19
CA ASP A 231 -6.87 -7.94 21.10
C ASP A 231 -5.72 -8.13 20.10
N TRP A 232 -5.20 -9.36 20.05
CA TRP A 232 -4.04 -9.69 19.22
C TRP A 232 -4.31 -9.49 17.72
N GLN A 233 -5.55 -9.64 17.24
CA GLN A 233 -5.87 -9.48 15.82
C GLN A 233 -5.83 -8.01 15.42
N VAL A 234 -6.36 -7.14 16.28
CA VAL A 234 -6.29 -5.68 16.10
C VAL A 234 -4.84 -5.22 16.13
N ALA A 235 -4.08 -5.67 17.13
CA ALA A 235 -2.66 -5.32 17.26
C ALA A 235 -1.83 -5.80 16.07
N GLU A 236 -2.10 -7.00 15.55
CA GLU A 236 -1.40 -7.54 14.37
C GLU A 236 -1.76 -6.76 13.09
N ALA A 237 -3.04 -6.48 12.85
CA ALA A 237 -3.45 -5.65 11.72
C ALA A 237 -2.83 -4.25 11.78
N ALA A 238 -2.73 -3.65 12.97
CA ALA A 238 -2.08 -2.36 13.18
C ALA A 238 -0.58 -2.43 12.85
N LYS A 239 0.12 -3.48 13.31
CA LYS A 239 1.53 -3.72 12.98
C LYS A 239 1.75 -3.89 11.48
N GLN A 240 0.83 -4.52 10.76
CA GLN A 240 0.92 -4.60 9.30
C GLN A 240 0.90 -3.21 8.66
N VAL A 241 0.05 -2.29 9.12
CA VAL A 241 0.09 -0.90 8.64
C VAL A 241 1.42 -0.23 8.98
N VAL A 242 1.91 -0.37 10.21
CA VAL A 242 3.23 0.16 10.62
C VAL A 242 4.32 -0.33 9.67
N ASN A 243 4.37 -1.64 9.40
CA ASN A 243 5.37 -2.23 8.51
C ASN A 243 5.34 -1.62 7.10
N GLN A 244 4.14 -1.41 6.54
CA GLN A 244 3.99 -0.78 5.21
C GLN A 244 4.45 0.69 5.22
N VAL A 245 4.12 1.45 6.27
CA VAL A 245 4.56 2.86 6.38
C VAL A 245 6.08 2.94 6.56
N VAL A 246 6.65 2.08 7.40
CA VAL A 246 8.10 1.99 7.66
C VAL A 246 8.86 1.60 6.40
N GLU A 247 8.34 0.67 5.61
CA GLU A 247 8.88 0.31 4.30
C GLU A 247 8.95 1.54 3.37
N HIS A 248 7.90 2.37 3.33
CA HIS A 248 7.92 3.62 2.57
C HIS A 248 8.94 4.62 3.08
N ILE A 249 9.11 4.73 4.40
CA ILE A 249 10.14 5.61 4.96
C ILE A 249 11.53 5.12 4.55
N HIS A 250 11.79 3.80 4.56
CA HIS A 250 13.04 3.25 4.07
C HIS A 250 13.27 3.55 2.58
N ILE A 251 12.25 3.34 1.74
CA ILE A 251 12.33 3.67 0.31
C ILE A 251 12.66 5.16 0.13
N CYS A 252 12.02 6.05 0.87
CA CYS A 252 12.31 7.49 0.84
C CYS A 252 13.75 7.81 1.26
N ILE A 253 14.26 7.16 2.32
CA ILE A 253 15.65 7.32 2.76
C ILE A 253 16.63 6.86 1.66
N LEU A 254 16.38 5.70 1.05
CA LEU A 254 17.24 5.15 0.00
C LEU A 254 17.19 5.99 -1.29
N LEU A 255 16.00 6.41 -1.72
CA LEU A 255 15.83 7.31 -2.87
C LEU A 255 16.54 8.65 -2.63
N ARG A 256 16.53 9.16 -1.39
CA ARG A 256 17.25 10.39 -1.07
C ARG A 256 18.76 10.19 -1.04
N ALA A 257 19.25 9.07 -0.51
CA ALA A 257 20.66 8.69 -0.58
C ALA A 257 21.14 8.64 -2.04
N GLN A 258 20.32 8.10 -2.93
CA GLN A 258 20.57 8.05 -4.38
C GLN A 258 20.58 9.45 -5.00
N ARG A 259 19.56 10.29 -4.73
CA ARG A 259 19.48 11.65 -5.25
C ARG A 259 20.66 12.50 -4.81
N HIS A 260 21.00 12.48 -3.53
CA HIS A 260 22.14 13.22 -2.99
C HIS A 260 23.46 12.78 -3.65
N THR A 261 23.59 11.48 -3.94
CA THR A 261 24.76 10.97 -4.67
C THR A 261 24.81 11.52 -6.10
N HIS A 262 23.67 11.55 -6.79
CA HIS A 262 23.56 12.07 -8.16
C HIS A 262 23.80 13.57 -8.25
N GLU A 263 23.13 14.38 -7.43
CA GLU A 263 23.27 15.84 -7.42
C GLU A 263 24.70 16.26 -7.09
N TYR A 264 25.39 15.55 -6.19
CA TYR A 264 26.82 15.80 -6.01
C TYR A 264 27.59 15.54 -7.31
N TYR A 265 27.42 14.37 -7.97
CA TYR A 265 28.19 14.09 -9.19
C TYR A 265 27.95 15.14 -10.27
N LYS A 266 26.72 15.64 -10.36
CA LYS A 266 26.34 16.75 -11.23
C LYS A 266 27.03 18.05 -10.81
N ALA A 267 27.03 18.40 -9.51
CA ALA A 267 27.70 19.57 -8.97
C ALA A 267 29.23 19.50 -9.14
N GLU A 268 29.83 18.32 -8.97
CA GLU A 268 31.25 18.09 -9.19
C GLU A 268 31.61 18.19 -10.67
N ALA A 269 30.78 17.66 -11.57
CA ALA A 269 30.94 17.85 -13.00
C ALA A 269 30.81 19.34 -13.39
N ALA A 270 29.87 20.06 -12.79
CA ALA A 270 29.70 21.51 -12.99
C ALA A 270 30.89 22.31 -12.42
N ARG A 271 31.44 21.90 -11.27
CA ARG A 271 32.65 22.48 -10.66
C ARG A 271 33.86 22.31 -11.57
N LEU A 272 34.03 21.12 -12.16
CA LEU A 272 35.07 20.87 -13.17
C LEU A 272 34.87 21.72 -14.43
N GLN A 273 33.66 22.22 -14.69
CA GLN A 273 33.32 23.16 -15.75
C GLN A 273 33.33 24.63 -15.30
N GLY A 274 33.74 24.93 -14.06
CA GLY A 274 33.86 26.30 -13.54
C GLY A 274 32.57 26.94 -13.03
N ALA A 275 31.48 26.17 -12.85
CA ALA A 275 30.22 26.69 -12.31
C ALA A 275 30.28 26.84 -10.76
N PRO A 276 29.62 27.88 -10.19
CA PRO A 276 29.52 28.07 -8.75
C PRO A 276 28.65 26.99 -8.07
N LEU A 277 29.03 26.56 -6.86
CA LEU A 277 28.27 25.62 -6.05
C LEU A 277 27.04 26.30 -5.44
N GLU A 278 25.84 25.82 -5.74
CA GLU A 278 24.64 26.15 -4.97
C GLU A 278 24.63 25.39 -3.64
N THR A 279 24.37 26.11 -2.55
CA THR A 279 24.27 25.53 -1.20
C THR A 279 22.97 24.75 -1.05
N ILE A 280 23.10 23.45 -0.78
CA ILE A 280 21.98 22.50 -0.83
C ILE A 280 21.15 22.59 0.47
N ALA A 281 19.88 23.02 0.38
CA ALA A 281 18.90 23.11 1.48
C ALA A 281 18.38 21.74 2.00
N GLU A 282 19.06 20.62 1.74
CA GLU A 282 18.48 19.27 1.79
C GLU A 282 18.64 18.51 3.13
N VAL A 283 19.45 19.00 4.07
CA VAL A 283 19.77 18.28 5.34
C VAL A 283 18.53 18.13 6.25
N THR A 284 17.58 19.06 6.17
CA THR A 284 16.38 19.11 7.03
C THR A 284 15.36 18.02 6.71
N GLU A 285 15.27 17.56 5.46
CA GLU A 285 14.31 16.52 5.07
C GLU A 285 14.77 15.11 5.49
N PHE A 286 16.08 14.87 5.51
CA PHE A 286 16.63 13.59 5.96
C PHE A 286 16.43 13.38 7.46
N SER A 287 16.74 14.39 8.28
CA SER A 287 16.47 14.34 9.73
C SER A 287 14.98 14.17 10.02
N LYS A 288 14.10 14.77 9.20
CA LYS A 288 12.65 14.55 9.29
C LYS A 288 12.26 13.08 9.07
N ASN A 289 12.80 12.40 8.06
CA ASN A 289 12.51 10.97 7.82
C ASN A 289 12.98 10.06 8.95
N LEU A 290 14.15 10.37 9.50
CA LEU A 290 14.68 9.65 10.65
C LEU A 290 13.82 9.89 11.91
N GLY A 291 13.34 11.12 12.10
CA GLY A 291 12.34 11.45 13.12
C GLY A 291 11.02 10.70 12.93
N MET A 292 10.56 10.50 11.69
CA MET A 292 9.38 9.67 11.40
C MET A 292 9.61 8.23 11.86
N LEU A 293 10.72 7.58 11.47
CA LEU A 293 11.02 6.20 11.89
C LEU A 293 11.05 6.02 13.41
N HIS A 294 11.64 7.01 14.10
CA HIS A 294 11.64 7.03 15.55
C HIS A 294 10.21 7.09 16.13
N GLY A 295 9.35 7.94 15.55
CA GLY A 295 7.94 8.04 15.93
C GLY A 295 7.13 6.75 15.76
N TRP A 296 7.51 5.90 14.79
CA TRP A 296 6.89 4.58 14.57
C TRP A 296 7.49 3.44 15.41
N ASP A 297 8.34 3.76 16.40
CA ASP A 297 9.12 2.78 17.21
C ASP A 297 9.83 1.72 16.35
N SER A 298 10.20 2.10 15.12
CA SER A 298 10.75 1.22 14.09
C SER A 298 12.20 1.53 13.79
N SER A 299 12.88 2.18 14.73
CA SER A 299 14.31 2.46 14.69
C SER A 299 15.16 1.19 14.55
N ALA A 300 14.71 0.06 15.11
CA ALA A 300 15.36 -1.24 14.91
C ALA A 300 15.44 -1.63 13.42
N SER A 301 14.44 -1.27 12.60
CA SER A 301 14.49 -1.58 11.18
C SER A 301 15.50 -0.72 10.43
N LEU A 302 15.72 0.54 10.86
CA LEU A 302 16.78 1.37 10.31
C LEU A 302 18.16 0.76 10.57
N VAL A 303 18.34 0.21 11.78
CA VAL A 303 19.59 -0.45 12.16
C VAL A 303 19.92 -1.61 11.22
N THR A 304 18.92 -2.41 10.82
CA THR A 304 19.16 -3.50 9.86
C THR A 304 19.65 -3.04 8.49
N MET A 305 19.46 -1.76 8.14
CA MET A 305 20.02 -1.18 6.91
C MET A 305 21.46 -0.67 7.08
N LEU A 306 21.95 -0.50 8.31
CA LEU A 306 23.25 0.07 8.60
C LEU A 306 24.42 -0.68 7.94
N PRO A 307 24.49 -2.03 7.94
CA PRO A 307 25.55 -2.75 7.25
C PRO A 307 25.60 -2.41 5.75
N GLY A 308 24.45 -2.25 5.11
CA GLY A 308 24.34 -1.82 3.70
C GLY A 308 24.89 -0.40 3.49
N PHE A 309 24.63 0.53 4.42
CA PHE A 309 25.14 1.90 4.37
C PHE A 309 26.65 1.92 4.51
N ILE A 310 27.18 1.03 5.34
CA ILE A 310 28.62 0.92 5.57
C ILE A 310 29.34 0.30 4.39
N ALA A 311 28.77 -0.76 3.81
CA ALA A 311 29.26 -1.41 2.60
C ALA A 311 29.13 -0.52 1.34
N GLY A 312 28.30 0.52 1.42
CA GLY A 312 28.11 1.49 0.34
C GLY A 312 27.35 0.94 -0.86
N LYS A 313 26.65 -0.20 -0.72
CA LYS A 313 25.91 -0.84 -1.80
C LYS A 313 24.52 -1.25 -1.29
N PHE A 314 23.48 -0.64 -1.86
CA PHE A 314 22.10 -1.09 -1.67
C PHE A 314 21.51 -1.59 -2.96
N SER A 315 20.85 -2.73 -2.89
CA SER A 315 19.85 -3.08 -3.86
C SER A 315 18.59 -2.28 -3.54
N VAL A 316 18.19 -1.39 -4.46
CA VAL A 316 16.88 -0.74 -4.38
C VAL A 316 15.95 -1.48 -5.33
N LYS A 317 14.91 -2.07 -4.76
CA LYS A 317 13.76 -2.53 -5.54
C LYS A 317 12.88 -1.32 -5.86
N ASP A 318 12.32 -1.28 -7.05
CA ASP A 318 11.27 -0.32 -7.35
C ASP A 318 9.97 -0.68 -6.61
N ALA A 319 8.96 0.16 -6.78
CA ALA A 319 7.63 -0.01 -6.19
C ALA A 319 6.94 -1.35 -6.55
N PHE A 320 7.48 -2.08 -7.53
CA PHE A 320 6.96 -3.36 -8.02
C PHE A 320 7.86 -4.55 -7.63
N GLY A 321 8.87 -4.32 -6.77
CA GLY A 321 9.81 -5.35 -6.35
C GLY A 321 10.87 -5.69 -7.38
N LEU A 322 10.93 -4.99 -8.52
CA LEU A 322 11.95 -5.19 -9.56
C LEU A 322 13.23 -4.46 -9.17
N MET A 323 14.38 -5.10 -9.37
CA MET A 323 15.69 -4.53 -9.05
C MET A 323 15.94 -3.29 -9.93
N LYS A 324 15.89 -2.09 -9.35
CA LYS A 324 16.13 -0.83 -10.08
C LYS A 324 17.62 -0.53 -10.26
N GLY A 325 18.48 -1.15 -9.46
CA GLY A 325 19.94 -1.05 -9.55
C GLY A 325 20.64 -1.11 -8.20
N ILE A 326 21.99 -1.07 -8.25
CA ILE A 326 22.83 -0.91 -7.06
C ILE A 326 23.04 0.59 -6.82
N VAL A 327 22.56 1.09 -5.69
CA VAL A 327 22.82 2.46 -5.25
C VAL A 327 24.15 2.48 -4.50
N SER A 328 25.13 3.23 -5.05
CA SER A 328 26.37 3.56 -4.34
C SER A 328 26.11 4.73 -3.41
N VAL A 329 26.45 4.60 -2.13
CA VAL A 329 26.24 5.65 -1.12
C VAL A 329 27.52 6.42 -0.87
N ARG A 330 27.46 7.76 -0.96
CA ARG A 330 28.60 8.63 -0.69
C ARG A 330 29.04 8.63 0.78
N PRO A 331 30.34 8.84 1.07
CA PRO A 331 30.86 9.00 2.42
C PRO A 331 30.13 10.07 3.25
N ALA A 332 29.80 11.23 2.67
CA ALA A 332 29.11 12.30 3.40
C ALA A 332 27.69 11.90 3.84
N PHE A 333 26.94 11.18 2.99
CA PHE A 333 25.63 10.66 3.37
C PHE A 333 25.78 9.57 4.44
N LYS A 334 26.77 8.68 4.28
CA LYS A 334 27.12 7.69 5.30
C LYS A 334 27.47 8.35 6.63
N GLU A 335 28.24 9.44 6.63
CA GLU A 335 28.56 10.22 7.82
C GLU A 335 27.31 10.85 8.45
N ALA A 336 26.38 11.39 7.65
CA ALA A 336 25.12 11.92 8.18
C ALA A 336 24.24 10.83 8.82
N VAL A 337 24.14 9.65 8.19
CA VAL A 337 23.44 8.47 8.76
C VAL A 337 24.11 8.04 10.07
N LEU A 338 25.44 7.91 10.07
CA LEU A 338 26.21 7.53 11.25
C LEU A 338 26.06 8.57 12.36
N GLN A 339 26.08 9.87 12.03
CA GLN A 339 25.89 10.96 12.97
C GLN A 339 24.52 10.88 13.65
N PHE A 340 23.46 10.57 12.89
CA PHE A 340 22.15 10.31 13.47
C PHE A 340 22.17 9.13 14.47
N PHE A 341 22.84 8.03 14.12
CA PHE A 341 23.00 6.88 15.02
C PHE A 341 23.88 7.16 16.24
N ILE A 342 24.80 8.12 16.16
CA ILE A 342 25.60 8.60 17.29
C ILE A 342 24.72 9.41 18.25
N GLU A 343 23.80 10.21 17.72
CA GLU A 343 22.86 11.02 18.51
C GLU A 343 21.76 10.15 19.15
N LEU A 344 21.45 8.99 18.57
CA LEU A 344 20.60 8.01 19.23
C LEU A 344 21.28 7.45 20.48
N ASN A 345 20.64 7.60 21.63
CA ASN A 345 21.08 6.98 22.87
C ASN A 345 20.74 5.48 22.84
N PHE A 346 21.68 4.63 22.38
CA PHE A 346 21.44 3.18 22.30
C PHE A 346 21.22 2.56 23.67
N GLY A 347 21.83 3.11 24.72
CA GLY A 347 21.57 2.70 26.10
C GLY A 347 20.10 2.78 26.47
N GLU A 348 19.44 3.92 26.20
CA GLU A 348 17.99 4.05 26.43
C GLU A 348 17.15 3.17 25.50
N MET A 349 17.58 2.94 24.26
CA MET A 349 16.87 2.07 23.31
C MET A 349 16.97 0.58 23.66
N LEU A 350 18.07 0.18 24.31
CA LEU A 350 18.36 -1.17 24.80
C LEU A 350 17.81 -1.41 26.21
N ARG A 351 17.53 -0.36 26.99
CA ARG A 351 17.00 -0.46 28.36
C ARG A 351 15.76 -1.35 28.51
N PRO A 352 14.78 -1.36 27.59
CA PRO A 352 13.66 -2.31 27.68
C PRO A 352 14.09 -3.78 27.59
N CYS A 353 15.29 -4.06 27.07
CA CYS A 353 15.82 -5.42 26.89
C CYS A 353 16.60 -5.94 28.11
N THR A 354 16.87 -5.11 29.14
CA THR A 354 17.82 -5.47 30.21
C THR A 354 17.24 -6.25 31.38
N ASN A 355 15.93 -6.51 31.42
CA ASN A 355 15.27 -7.24 32.53
C ASN A 355 14.19 -8.23 32.06
N ILE A 356 14.24 -8.63 30.79
CA ILE A 356 13.25 -9.51 30.18
C ILE A 356 13.97 -10.74 29.60
N ASP A 357 13.35 -11.90 29.74
CA ASP A 357 13.81 -13.10 29.08
C ASP A 357 13.66 -12.96 27.55
N LEU A 358 14.76 -12.60 26.89
CA LEU A 358 14.83 -12.41 25.44
C LEU A 358 14.67 -13.72 24.66
N SER A 359 14.69 -14.89 25.32
CA SER A 359 14.39 -16.16 24.66
C SER A 359 12.89 -16.31 24.34
N VAL A 360 12.04 -15.69 25.17
CA VAL A 360 10.57 -15.72 25.03
C VAL A 360 10.10 -14.61 24.09
N GLU A 361 10.63 -13.39 24.26
CA GLU A 361 10.16 -12.22 23.52
C GLU A 361 10.96 -11.93 22.24
N LYS A 362 10.55 -12.58 21.13
CA LYS A 362 11.22 -12.47 19.81
C LYS A 362 11.37 -11.03 19.29
N SER A 363 10.44 -10.14 19.60
CA SER A 363 10.50 -8.72 19.21
C SER A 363 11.65 -7.98 19.88
N LEU A 364 11.77 -8.12 21.20
CA LEU A 364 12.86 -7.53 21.98
C LEU A 364 14.20 -8.16 21.64
N HIS A 365 14.24 -9.47 21.41
CA HIS A 365 15.45 -10.13 20.91
C HIS A 365 15.95 -9.50 19.62
N ARG A 366 15.09 -9.37 18.60
CA ARG A 366 15.45 -8.74 17.32
C ARG A 366 15.91 -7.29 17.51
N ARG A 367 15.21 -6.54 18.38
CA ARG A 367 15.56 -5.16 18.72
C ARG A 367 16.94 -5.08 19.36
N ALA A 368 17.22 -5.91 20.37
CA ALA A 368 18.49 -5.95 21.07
C ALA A 368 19.64 -6.30 20.11
N THR A 369 19.50 -7.36 19.33
CA THR A 369 20.51 -7.80 18.35
C THR A 369 20.80 -6.70 17.33
N ALA A 370 19.76 -6.07 16.77
CA ALA A 370 19.92 -4.96 15.84
C ALA A 370 20.71 -3.82 16.51
N PHE A 371 20.25 -3.28 17.64
CA PHE A 371 20.95 -2.16 18.28
C PHE A 371 22.37 -2.47 18.72
N LEU A 372 22.68 -3.69 19.15
CA LEU A 372 24.04 -4.12 19.45
C LEU A 372 24.92 -4.13 18.20
N GLU A 373 24.39 -4.58 17.07
CA GLU A 373 25.05 -4.53 15.77
C GLU A 373 25.30 -3.08 15.32
N ALA A 374 24.30 -2.18 15.45
CA ALA A 374 24.52 -0.75 15.20
C ALA A 374 25.57 -0.14 16.12
N SER A 375 25.55 -0.50 17.40
CA SER A 375 26.53 -0.03 18.38
C SER A 375 27.93 -0.49 18.00
N PHE A 376 28.10 -1.73 17.56
CA PHE A 376 29.37 -2.26 17.05
C PHE A 376 29.92 -1.39 15.90
N TYR A 377 29.09 -1.13 14.89
CA TYR A 377 29.48 -0.37 13.70
C TYR A 377 29.72 1.12 13.96
N THR A 378 29.01 1.70 14.92
CA THR A 378 29.12 3.15 15.23
C THR A 378 30.14 3.45 16.32
N ALA A 379 30.59 2.45 17.08
CA ALA A 379 31.56 2.60 18.17
C ALA A 379 32.80 3.39 17.77
N GLN A 380 33.36 3.11 16.58
CA GLN A 380 34.52 3.82 16.05
C GLN A 380 34.24 5.32 15.87
N TYR A 381 33.08 5.68 15.32
CA TYR A 381 32.71 7.07 15.03
C TYR A 381 32.33 7.87 16.29
N ARG A 382 31.79 7.22 17.31
CA ARG A 382 31.47 7.84 18.60
C ARG A 382 32.70 8.38 19.31
N ILE A 383 33.81 7.64 19.24
CA ILE A 383 35.06 7.97 19.93
C ILE A 383 35.95 8.90 19.08
N LEU A 384 35.90 8.79 17.75
CA LEU A 384 36.80 9.51 16.82
C LEU A 384 36.39 10.93 16.44
N THR A 385 35.17 11.37 16.75
CA THR A 385 34.72 12.68 16.27
C THR A 385 35.56 13.77 16.93
N LYS A 386 36.25 14.58 16.11
CA LYS A 386 37.10 15.71 16.51
C LYS A 386 36.30 16.76 17.29
N ALA A 387 35.98 16.47 18.54
CA ALA A 387 35.36 17.44 19.42
C ALA A 387 36.47 18.34 19.96
N SER A 388 36.53 19.56 19.44
CA SER A 388 37.37 20.63 20.00
C SER A 388 36.87 21.11 21.36
N ASN A 389 35.62 20.80 21.71
CA ASN A 389 34.99 21.21 22.96
C ASN A 389 35.06 20.08 24.02
N PRO A 390 35.76 20.29 25.16
CA PRO A 390 35.87 19.33 26.25
C PRO A 390 34.51 18.88 26.82
N LEU A 391 33.51 19.76 26.84
CA LEU A 391 32.16 19.43 27.35
C LEU A 391 31.46 18.38 26.47
N VAL A 392 31.66 18.46 25.15
CA VAL A 392 31.11 17.49 24.20
C VAL A 392 31.81 16.13 24.35
N VAL A 393 33.11 16.14 24.63
CA VAL A 393 33.87 14.91 24.92
C VAL A 393 33.36 14.25 26.22
N LEU A 394 33.17 15.04 27.29
CA LEU A 394 32.68 14.53 28.56
C LEU A 394 31.27 13.92 28.43
N ALA A 395 30.33 14.64 27.81
CA ALA A 395 28.97 14.14 27.59
C ALA A 395 28.94 12.82 26.80
N ARG A 396 29.88 12.66 25.84
CA ARG A 396 30.02 11.42 25.06
C ARG A 396 30.64 10.28 25.86
N LEU A 397 31.61 10.56 26.73
CA LEU A 397 32.16 9.56 27.64
C LEU A 397 31.10 9.09 28.64
N GLU A 398 30.26 9.99 29.15
CA GLU A 398 29.12 9.64 30.01
C GLU A 398 28.08 8.79 29.26
N ALA A 399 27.77 9.13 28.01
CA ALA A 399 26.90 8.31 27.17
C ALA A 399 27.49 6.91 26.93
N ALA A 400 28.78 6.82 26.58
CA ALA A 400 29.47 5.55 26.39
C ALA A 400 29.56 4.72 27.69
N SER A 401 29.71 5.37 28.85
CA SER A 401 29.68 4.71 30.16
C SER A 401 28.31 4.10 30.46
N ARG A 402 27.21 4.82 30.18
CA ARG A 402 25.85 4.30 30.30
C ARG A 402 25.60 3.12 29.36
N GLU A 403 26.11 3.20 28.14
CA GLU A 403 26.06 2.09 27.18
C GLU A 403 26.86 0.88 27.69
N ALA A 404 28.06 1.08 28.24
CA ALA A 404 28.86 0.01 28.82
C ALA A 404 28.14 -0.69 29.99
N GLN A 405 27.43 0.05 30.85
CA GLN A 405 26.60 -0.53 31.91
C GLN A 405 25.45 -1.38 31.32
N THR A 406 24.81 -0.89 30.27
CA THR A 406 23.74 -1.61 29.57
C THR A 406 24.28 -2.89 28.91
N LEU A 407 25.44 -2.82 28.26
CA LEU A 407 26.12 -3.99 27.69
C LEU A 407 26.49 -5.01 28.76
N ALA A 408 26.97 -4.56 29.93
CA ALA A 408 27.29 -5.44 31.05
C ALA A 408 26.06 -6.23 31.53
N THR A 409 24.88 -5.60 31.57
CA THR A 409 23.64 -6.33 31.89
C THR A 409 23.26 -7.34 30.80
N LEU A 410 23.42 -6.99 29.52
CA LEU A 410 23.09 -7.87 28.39
C LEU A 410 24.06 -9.06 28.22
N LEU A 411 25.30 -8.95 28.72
CA LEU A 411 26.24 -10.06 28.77
C LEU A 411 25.70 -11.24 29.59
N GLY A 412 24.95 -10.94 30.65
CA GLY A 412 24.30 -11.94 31.52
C GLY A 412 22.95 -12.44 31.00
N CYS A 413 22.51 -12.04 29.81
CA CYS A 413 21.21 -12.46 29.27
C CYS A 413 21.23 -13.92 28.78
N ASP A 414 20.12 -14.64 28.94
CA ASP A 414 19.96 -16.05 28.54
C ASP A 414 20.11 -16.29 27.03
N SER A 415 19.94 -15.25 26.22
CA SER A 415 20.12 -15.30 24.78
C SER A 415 21.61 -15.29 24.39
N LYS A 416 22.13 -16.45 23.99
CA LYS A 416 23.53 -16.61 23.53
C LYS A 416 23.91 -15.62 22.42
N ALA A 417 23.01 -15.36 21.47
CA ALA A 417 23.24 -14.42 20.37
C ALA A 417 23.43 -12.99 20.90
N VAL A 418 22.52 -12.52 21.76
CA VAL A 418 22.56 -11.17 22.33
C VAL A 418 23.80 -10.99 23.21
N SER A 419 24.12 -11.98 24.07
CA SER A 419 25.33 -11.97 24.90
C SER A 419 26.62 -11.93 24.05
N SER A 420 26.68 -12.70 22.96
CA SER A 420 27.83 -12.68 22.03
C SER A 420 27.99 -11.33 21.33
N TYR A 421 26.91 -10.74 20.82
CA TYR A 421 26.96 -9.39 20.23
C TYR A 421 27.34 -8.33 21.28
N ALA A 422 26.79 -8.41 22.50
CA ALA A 422 27.14 -7.49 23.58
C ALA A 422 28.63 -7.58 23.94
N MET A 423 29.19 -8.79 23.98
CA MET A 423 30.61 -9.03 24.20
C MET A 423 31.48 -8.45 23.08
N CYS A 424 31.15 -8.73 21.82
CA CYS A 424 31.86 -8.18 20.67
C CYS A 424 31.83 -6.65 20.67
N THR A 425 30.67 -6.04 20.92
CA THR A 425 30.51 -4.59 21.00
C THR A 425 31.31 -4.00 22.16
N ALA A 426 31.28 -4.60 23.35
CA ALA A 426 32.04 -4.14 24.51
C ALA A 426 33.55 -4.20 24.27
N ILE A 427 34.07 -5.32 23.73
CA ILE A 427 35.48 -5.48 23.39
C ILE A 427 35.89 -4.44 22.34
N HIS A 428 35.06 -4.23 21.32
CA HIS A 428 35.34 -3.28 20.26
C HIS A 428 35.39 -1.83 20.78
N MET A 429 34.42 -1.43 21.61
CA MET A 429 34.42 -0.12 22.28
C MET A 429 35.64 0.06 23.17
N ALA A 430 35.98 -0.92 24.01
CA ALA A 430 37.14 -0.88 24.90
C ALA A 430 38.46 -0.76 24.11
N THR A 431 38.61 -1.54 23.04
CA THR A 431 39.79 -1.53 22.17
C THR A 431 39.98 -0.15 21.52
N PHE A 432 38.90 0.46 21.03
CA PHE A 432 38.96 1.80 20.44
C PHE A 432 39.27 2.88 21.48
N MET A 433 38.67 2.80 22.67
CA MET A 433 38.98 3.73 23.77
C MET A 433 40.44 3.64 24.18
N GLN A 434 40.96 2.42 24.40
CA GLN A 434 42.36 2.21 24.77
C GLN A 434 43.30 2.81 23.71
N ARG A 435 43.03 2.57 22.42
CA ARG A 435 43.82 3.11 21.30
C ARG A 435 43.88 4.64 21.27
N HIS A 436 42.87 5.34 21.77
CA HIS A 436 42.83 6.81 21.77
C HIS A 436 43.31 7.44 23.08
N LEU A 437 43.11 6.76 24.21
CA LEU A 437 43.56 7.23 25.52
C LEU A 437 45.07 7.04 25.75
N THR A 438 45.74 6.20 24.95
CA THR A 438 47.22 6.09 24.96
C THR A 438 47.86 6.65 23.69
N PRO A 439 47.89 7.98 23.46
CA PRO A 439 48.39 8.57 22.21
C PRO A 439 49.90 8.33 21.92
N GLY A 440 50.67 7.77 22.87
CA GLY A 440 52.13 7.84 22.83
C GLY A 440 52.90 6.55 22.68
N GLN A 441 52.33 5.37 22.97
CA GLN A 441 53.22 4.24 23.32
C GLN A 441 53.51 3.23 22.20
N HIS A 442 52.57 2.68 21.41
CA HIS A 442 52.92 1.68 20.38
C HIS A 442 52.10 1.82 19.09
N ARG A 443 52.76 2.28 18.00
CA ARG A 443 52.28 2.13 16.62
C ARG A 443 52.69 0.75 16.09
N HIS A 444 52.04 -0.33 16.53
CA HIS A 444 52.09 -1.60 15.81
C HIS A 444 50.72 -1.87 15.14
N PRO A 445 50.68 -2.25 13.85
CA PRO A 445 49.43 -2.55 13.16
C PRO A 445 48.85 -3.87 13.67
N VAL A 446 47.66 -3.81 14.27
CA VAL A 446 46.88 -5.00 14.64
C VAL A 446 46.06 -5.44 13.43
N THR A 447 46.28 -6.67 12.98
CA THR A 447 45.53 -7.32 11.91
C THR A 447 44.17 -7.74 12.45
N TYR A 448 43.07 -7.23 11.89
CA TYR A 448 41.72 -7.57 12.32
C TYR A 448 41.38 -9.04 11.98
N LEU A 449 40.89 -9.78 12.97
CA LEU A 449 40.18 -11.05 12.77
C LEU A 449 38.79 -10.73 12.22
N HIS A 450 38.54 -11.11 10.97
CA HIS A 450 37.18 -11.16 10.42
C HIS A 450 36.42 -12.28 11.15
N ALA A 451 35.40 -11.90 11.92
CA ALA A 451 34.38 -12.86 12.38
C ALA A 451 33.61 -13.35 11.14
N SER A 452 33.54 -14.67 10.97
CA SER A 452 32.77 -15.37 9.93
C SER A 452 31.52 -15.98 10.53
#